data_AF-A0A2M7JSN9-F1
#
_entry.id   AF-A0A2M7JSN9-F1
#
_cell.length_a   1.000
_cell.length_b   1.000
_cell.length_c   1.000
_cell.angle_alpha   90.00
_cell.angle_beta   90.00
_cell.angle_gamma   90.00
#
_symmetry.space_group_name_H-M   'P 1'
#
loop_
_entity.id
_entity.type
_entity.pdbx_description
1 polymer ?
#
loop_
_entity_poly.entity_id
_entity_poly.type
_entity_poly.pdbx_seq_one_letter_code
_entity_poly.pdbx_strand_id
1 'polypeptide(L)'
;MGNEKEGLSTAESLRKTRTYGQVRCHNPSCMGRLQPEPGVNHVKCPACGMEYRVTWVKSGFPRIRGPVWDVNKRLAEEAFERKMKEEKKDGPK
;
A
#
# COMPACT_ATOMS: atom_id res chain seq x y z
N MET A 1 -10.15 26.43 6.68
CA MET A 1 -9.09 26.85 7.61
C MET A 1 -7.77 26.31 7.08
N GLY A 2 -7.04 27.14 6.35
CA GLY A 2 -5.76 26.79 5.73
C GLY A 2 -4.65 26.83 6.78
N ASN A 3 -3.88 25.77 6.90
CA ASN A 3 -2.74 25.71 7.79
C ASN A 3 -1.57 26.41 7.09
N GLU A 4 -1.39 27.70 7.37
CA GLU A 4 -0.29 28.53 6.91
C GLU A 4 1.01 28.06 7.57
N LYS A 5 1.69 27.10 6.94
CA LYS A 5 3.09 26.80 7.23
C LYS A 5 3.94 27.76 6.40
N GLU A 6 4.63 28.63 7.11
CA GLU A 6 5.44 29.77 6.67
C GLU A 6 6.23 29.53 5.36
N GLY A 7 6.06 30.42 4.39
CA GLY A 7 7.01 30.64 3.29
C GLY A 7 6.76 29.94 1.94
N LEU A 8 5.68 29.18 1.76
CA LEU A 8 5.40 28.49 0.49
C LEU A 8 4.18 29.09 -0.23
N SER A 9 4.32 29.33 -1.53
CA SER A 9 3.18 29.68 -2.38
C SER A 9 2.11 28.59 -2.31
N THR A 10 0.83 28.94 -2.44
CA THR A 10 -0.29 27.98 -2.54
C THR A 10 -0.01 26.90 -3.59
N ALA A 11 0.66 27.27 -4.69
CA ALA A 11 1.07 26.35 -5.74
C ALA A 11 2.14 25.34 -5.28
N GLU A 12 3.07 25.73 -4.39
CA GLU A 12 4.13 24.87 -3.86
C GLU A 12 3.60 23.91 -2.80
N SER A 13 2.69 24.38 -1.95
CA SER A 13 1.96 23.54 -1.00
C SER A 13 1.16 22.44 -1.71
N LEU A 14 0.53 22.77 -2.85
CA LEU A 14 -0.17 21.80 -3.71
C LEU A 14 0.79 20.84 -4.45
N ARG A 15 2.02 21.27 -4.76
CA ARG A 15 3.03 20.38 -5.36
C ARG A 15 3.55 19.36 -4.35
N LYS A 16 3.73 19.73 -3.08
CA LYS A 16 4.17 18.78 -2.03
C LYS A 16 3.17 17.65 -1.78
N THR A 17 1.88 17.87 -2.03
CA THR A 17 0.85 16.82 -1.91
C THR A 17 0.73 15.96 -3.18
N ARG A 18 1.43 16.28 -4.28
CA ARG A 18 1.41 15.46 -5.50
C ARG A 18 2.20 14.17 -5.27
N THR A 19 1.50 13.06 -5.46
CA THR A 19 1.97 11.70 -5.19
C THR A 19 2.56 11.06 -6.45
N TYR A 20 3.51 11.77 -7.08
CA TYR A 20 4.20 11.23 -8.24
C TYR A 20 5.01 9.98 -7.86
N GLY A 21 4.82 8.90 -8.62
CA GLY A 21 5.51 7.63 -8.36
C GLY A 21 4.95 6.78 -7.23
N GLN A 22 3.81 7.16 -6.64
CA GLN A 22 3.14 6.35 -5.63
C GLN A 22 2.02 5.52 -6.24
N VAL A 23 1.94 4.25 -5.84
CA VAL A 23 0.83 3.35 -6.17
C VAL A 23 0.08 2.98 -4.91
N ARG A 24 -1.25 2.82 -5.03
CA ARG A 24 -2.05 2.32 -3.92
C ARG A 24 -1.96 0.80 -3.88
N CYS A 25 -1.93 0.25 -2.68
CA CYS A 25 -2.09 -1.16 -2.44
C CYS A 25 -3.43 -1.65 -3.03
N HIS A 26 -3.41 -2.77 -3.76
CA HIS A 26 -4.62 -3.38 -4.34
C HIS A 26 -5.49 -4.12 -3.31
N ASN A 27 -5.04 -4.21 -2.06
CA ASN A 27 -5.88 -4.72 -0.99
C ASN A 27 -6.96 -3.68 -0.62
N PRO A 28 -8.26 -4.00 -0.82
CA PRO A 28 -9.35 -3.07 -0.50
C PRO A 28 -9.38 -2.68 0.98
N SER A 29 -8.88 -3.53 1.89
CA SER A 29 -8.85 -3.22 3.33
C SER A 29 -7.68 -2.32 3.76
N CYS A 30 -6.65 -2.15 2.92
CA CYS A 30 -5.46 -1.38 3.28
C CYS A 30 -5.41 -0.03 2.55
N MET A 31 -5.53 -0.06 1.20
CA MET A 31 -5.39 1.12 0.33
C MET A 31 -4.16 2.01 0.60
N GLY A 32 -3.16 1.51 1.32
CA GLY A 32 -1.97 2.25 1.69
C GLY A 32 -1.18 2.69 0.46
N ARG A 33 -0.48 3.82 0.57
CA ARG A 33 0.42 4.28 -0.50
C ARG A 33 1.77 3.59 -0.41
N LEU A 34 2.26 3.17 -1.55
CA LEU A 34 3.51 2.48 -1.77
C LEU A 34 4.36 3.36 -2.68
N GLN A 35 5.62 3.55 -2.33
CA GLN A 35 6.58 4.26 -3.18
C GLN A 35 7.71 3.31 -3.53
N PRO A 36 7.58 2.50 -4.59
CA PRO A 36 8.66 1.63 -5.03
C PRO A 36 9.82 2.46 -5.57
N GLU A 37 11.04 1.97 -5.37
CA GLU A 37 12.24 2.59 -5.94
C GLU A 37 12.28 2.40 -7.47
N PRO A 38 12.79 3.37 -8.24
CA PRO A 38 12.81 3.28 -9.70
C PRO A 38 13.49 1.99 -10.20
N GLY A 39 12.76 1.17 -10.97
CA GLY A 39 13.29 -0.04 -11.59
C GLY A 39 13.10 -1.32 -10.80
N VAL A 40 12.52 -1.30 -9.59
CA VAL A 40 12.24 -2.54 -8.84
C VAL A 40 11.03 -3.28 -9.42
N ASN A 41 11.13 -4.60 -9.54
CA ASN A 41 10.05 -5.43 -10.08
C ASN A 41 9.09 -5.95 -8.99
N HIS A 42 9.46 -5.80 -7.72
CA HIS A 42 8.69 -6.25 -6.57
C HIS A 42 8.61 -5.12 -5.53
N VAL A 43 7.46 -4.97 -4.89
CA VAL A 43 7.26 -4.01 -3.80
C VAL A 43 6.42 -4.64 -2.71
N LYS A 44 6.82 -4.43 -1.47
CA LYS A 44 6.07 -4.85 -0.29
C LYS A 44 5.29 -3.68 0.29
N CYS A 45 4.05 -3.94 0.68
CA CYS A 45 3.25 -2.97 1.40
C CYS A 45 3.70 -2.86 2.86
N PRO A 46 4.07 -1.67 3.36
CA PRO A 46 4.48 -1.51 4.75
C PRO A 46 3.31 -1.64 5.72
N ALA A 47 2.08 -1.42 5.26
CA ALA A 47 0.89 -1.46 6.12
C ALA A 47 0.27 -2.86 6.25
N CYS A 48 0.19 -3.64 5.15
CA CYS A 48 -0.43 -4.97 5.19
C CYS A 48 0.53 -6.13 4.90
N GLY A 49 1.81 -5.85 4.63
CA GLY A 49 2.83 -6.86 4.38
C GLY A 49 2.74 -7.58 3.03
N MET A 50 1.68 -7.35 2.25
CA MET A 50 1.52 -7.98 0.93
C MET A 50 2.55 -7.53 -0.08
N GLU A 51 2.91 -8.44 -0.96
CA GLU A 51 3.89 -8.21 -2.00
C GLU A 51 3.22 -8.15 -3.38
N TYR A 52 3.68 -7.21 -4.19
CA TYR A 52 3.14 -6.91 -5.51
C TYR A 52 4.25 -6.87 -6.55
N ARG A 53 3.95 -7.40 -7.73
CA ARG A 53 4.76 -7.22 -8.92
C ARG A 53 4.50 -5.87 -9.54
N VAL A 54 5.57 -5.15 -9.87
CA VAL A 54 5.54 -3.79 -10.41
C VAL A 54 6.11 -3.78 -11.83
N THR A 55 5.50 -2.99 -12.69
CA THR A 55 5.98 -2.64 -14.03
C THR A 55 6.15 -1.13 -14.10
N TRP A 56 7.13 -0.68 -14.88
CA TRP A 56 7.44 0.73 -15.06
C TRP A 56 7.11 1.17 -16.47
N VAL A 57 6.26 2.20 -16.60
CA VAL A 57 6.03 2.84 -17.91
C VAL A 57 7.15 3.83 -18.22
N LYS A 58 7.64 4.52 -17.18
CA LYS A 58 8.81 5.42 -17.20
C LYS A 58 9.40 5.42 -15.79
N SER A 59 10.66 5.84 -15.63
CA SER A 59 11.27 6.09 -14.32
C SER A 59 10.38 7.01 -13.49
N GLY A 60 9.85 6.51 -12.36
CA GLY A 60 8.91 7.25 -11.51
C GLY A 60 7.42 7.06 -11.81
N PHE A 61 7.04 6.19 -12.75
CA PHE A 61 5.63 5.79 -12.99
C PHE A 61 5.46 4.27 -12.83
N PRO A 62 5.41 3.78 -11.59
CA PRO A 62 5.14 2.38 -11.29
C PRO A 62 3.66 2.04 -11.52
N ARG A 63 3.40 0.84 -12.02
CA ARG A 63 2.08 0.23 -12.11
C ARG A 63 2.13 -1.17 -11.50
N ILE A 64 1.14 -1.51 -10.69
CA ILE A 64 1.05 -2.86 -10.12
C ILE A 64 0.47 -3.79 -11.18
N ARG A 65 1.20 -4.88 -11.48
CA ARG A 65 0.75 -5.97 -12.35
C ARG A 65 -0.19 -6.92 -11.63
N GLY A 66 0.11 -7.21 -10.37
CA GLY A 66 -0.66 -8.13 -9.56
C GLY A 66 0.09 -8.55 -8.30
N PRO A 67 -0.58 -9.28 -7.39
CA PRO A 67 0.05 -9.82 -6.20
C PRO A 67 1.10 -10.88 -6.54
N VAL A 68 2.07 -11.06 -5.64
CA VAL A 68 2.89 -12.27 -5.58
C VAL A 68 2.08 -13.31 -4.83
N TRP A 69 1.69 -14.37 -5.54
CA TRP A 69 0.73 -15.35 -5.01
C TRP A 69 1.27 -16.10 -3.79
N ASP A 70 2.51 -16.57 -3.84
CA ASP A 70 3.10 -17.39 -2.77
C ASP A 70 3.15 -16.67 -1.42
N VAL A 71 3.51 -15.39 -1.41
CA VAL A 71 3.61 -14.57 -0.20
C VAL A 71 2.23 -14.20 0.31
N ASN A 72 1.35 -13.73 -0.59
CA ASN A 72 0.04 -13.24 -0.17
C ASN A 72 -0.89 -14.38 0.27
N LYS A 73 -0.76 -15.58 -0.32
CA LYS A 73 -1.54 -16.75 0.11
C LYS A 73 -1.19 -17.13 1.55
N ARG A 74 0.10 -17.21 1.89
CA ARG A 74 0.55 -17.51 3.26
C ARG A 74 0.05 -16.48 4.28
N LEU A 75 0.16 -15.18 3.94
CA LEU A 75 -0.34 -14.10 4.80
C LEU A 75 -1.86 -14.16 4.98
N ALA A 76 -2.61 -14.51 3.93
CA ALA A 76 -4.06 -14.65 4.00
C ALA A 76 -4.48 -15.86 4.85
N GLU A 77 -3.79 -17.00 4.70
CA GLU A 77 -4.01 -18.20 5.52
C GLU A 77 -3.73 -17.92 7.00
N GLU A 78 -2.60 -17.29 7.33
CA GLU A 78 -2.26 -16.93 8.71
C GLU A 78 -3.29 -15.95 9.32
N ALA A 79 -3.70 -14.94 8.55
CA ALA A 79 -4.72 -13.99 8.98
C ALA A 79 -6.10 -14.67 9.21
N PHE A 80 -6.45 -15.64 8.35
CA PHE A 80 -7.68 -16.42 8.49
C PHE A 80 -7.64 -17.33 9.72
N GLU A 81 -6.55 -18.06 9.93
CA GLU A 81 -6.37 -18.91 11.10
C GLU A 81 -6.44 -18.13 12.41
N ARG A 82 -5.87 -16.91 12.44
CA ARG A 82 -5.96 -16.02 13.60
C ARG A 82 -7.41 -15.64 13.90
N LYS A 83 -8.15 -15.17 12.89
CA LYS A 83 -9.57 -14.79 13.05
C LYS A 83 -10.44 -15.95 13.50
N MET A 84 -10.26 -17.14 12.91
CA MET A 84 -11.02 -18.34 13.30
C MET A 84 -10.69 -18.80 14.74
N LYS A 85 -9.47 -18.56 15.22
CA LYS A 85 -9.10 -18.81 16.62
C LYS A 85 -9.70 -17.79 17.58
N GLU A 86 -9.84 -16.53 17.15
CA GLU A 86 -10.50 -15.47 17.93
C GLU A 86 -12.01 -15.72 18.02
N GLU A 87 -12.70 -16.04 16.92
CA GLU A 87 -14.14 -16.36 16.92
C GLU A 87 -14.49 -17.60 17.76
N LYS A 88 -13.58 -18.58 17.88
CA LYS A 88 -13.75 -19.72 18.78
C LYS A 88 -13.61 -19.37 20.27
N LYS A 89 -12.94 -18.27 20.61
CA LYS A 89 -12.78 -17.81 21.99
C LYS A 89 -13.97 -16.97 22.46
N ASP A 90 -14.56 -16.20 21.57
CA ASP A 90 -15.73 -15.35 21.84
C ASP A 90 -17.07 -16.05 21.51
N GLY A 91 -17.21 -17.32 21.93
CA GLY A 91 -18.39 -18.16 21.65
C GLY A 91 -19.76 -17.48 21.91
N PRO A 92 -20.85 -17.98 21.28
CA PRO A 92 -22.06 -17.21 21.04
C PRO A 92 -22.64 -16.71 22.36
N LYS A 93 -22.87 -15.40 22.42
CA LYS A 93 -23.52 -14.73 23.55
C LYS A 93 -25.01 -15.06 23.60
#